data_AF-A0A8J3CB54-F1
#
_entry.id   AF-A0A8J3CB54-F1
#
_cell.length_a   1.000
_cell.length_b   1.000
_cell.length_c   1.000
_cell.angle_alpha   90.00
_cell.angle_beta   90.00
_cell.angle_gamma   90.00
#
_symmetry.space_group_name_H-M   'P 1'
#
loop_
_entity.id
_entity.type
_entity.pdbx_description
1 polymer ?
#
loop_
_entity_poly.entity_id
_entity_poly.type
_entity_poly.pdbx_seq_one_letter_code
_entity_poly.pdbx_strand_id
1 'polypeptide(L)'
;MPEKAQQDAVAAYRGMWQDFVEAGQTSDWRSAKLGHHATGLALTNMSRALYADHYNGLVTKGEPVLNPQAFSADPADDPKKIIISDCGDSTRWVKYRADSGQPLDGKPGGRRRINAIVEKQPGLTVATHRAWIHQCRSGGWALGNYESCNRKGVL
;
A
#
# COMPACT_ATOMS: atom_id res chain seq x y z
N MET A 1 7.36 -10.23 23.09
CA MET A 1 6.66 -8.93 23.11
C MET A 1 5.99 -8.71 21.74
N PRO A 2 4.86 -9.39 21.47
CA PRO A 2 4.19 -9.34 20.17
C PRO A 2 3.63 -7.96 19.83
N GLU A 3 3.08 -7.25 20.81
CA GLU A 3 2.38 -5.97 20.60
C GLU A 3 3.29 -4.88 20.02
N LYS A 4 4.51 -4.72 20.54
CA LYS A 4 5.47 -3.76 20.01
C LYS A 4 5.86 -4.08 18.56
N ALA A 5 6.11 -5.35 18.25
CA ALA A 5 6.44 -5.74 16.88
C ALA A 5 5.28 -5.45 15.92
N GLN A 6 4.04 -5.69 16.36
CA GLN A 6 2.82 -5.35 15.61
C GLN A 6 2.69 -3.84 15.37
N GLN A 7 2.95 -3.01 16.39
CA GLN A 7 2.95 -1.55 16.25
C GLN A 7 4.04 -1.07 15.29
N ASP A 8 5.26 -1.59 15.42
CA ASP A 8 6.40 -1.29 14.53
C ASP A 8 6.07 -1.68 13.08
N ALA A 9 5.40 -2.83 12.87
CA ALA A 9 4.97 -3.26 11.54
C ALA A 9 3.90 -2.34 10.95
N VAL A 10 2.90 -1.92 11.74
CA VAL A 10 1.88 -0.96 11.30
C VAL A 10 2.52 0.38 10.95
N ALA A 11 3.49 0.83 11.72
CA ALA A 11 4.26 2.05 11.44
C ALA A 11 5.03 1.93 10.11
N ALA A 12 5.74 0.82 9.89
CA ALA A 12 6.46 0.56 8.64
C ALA A 12 5.52 0.54 7.42
N TYR A 13 4.35 -0.08 7.56
CA TYR A 13 3.34 -0.10 6.50
C TYR A 13 2.81 1.31 6.16
N ARG A 14 2.55 2.13 7.18
CA ARG A 14 2.15 3.53 6.96
C ARG A 14 3.28 4.35 6.32
N GLY A 15 4.51 4.17 6.78
CA GLY A 15 5.70 4.81 6.21
C GLY A 15 5.87 4.49 4.72
N MET A 16 5.68 3.22 4.33
CA MET A 16 5.70 2.81 2.92
C MET A 16 4.70 3.60 2.07
N TRP A 17 3.45 3.75 2.53
CA TRP A 17 2.45 4.51 1.81
C TRP A 17 2.77 6.01 1.76
N GLN A 18 3.34 6.57 2.83
CA GLN A 18 3.77 7.97 2.87
C GLN A 18 4.88 8.24 1.85
N ASP A 19 5.91 7.38 1.80
CA ASP A 19 7.00 7.48 0.81
C ASP A 19 6.44 7.39 -0.63
N PHE A 20 5.44 6.55 -0.84
CA PHE A 20 4.78 6.40 -2.15
C PHE A 20 3.95 7.61 -2.55
N VAL A 21 3.20 8.17 -1.59
CA VAL A 21 2.42 9.40 -1.78
C VAL A 21 3.35 10.54 -2.14
N GLU A 22 4.47 10.68 -1.43
CA GLU A 22 5.45 11.73 -1.70
C GLU A 22 6.06 11.56 -3.11
N ALA A 23 6.58 10.38 -3.43
CA ALA A 23 7.16 10.11 -4.76
C ALA A 23 6.12 10.28 -5.89
N GLY A 24 4.85 9.99 -5.63
CA GLY A 24 3.75 10.15 -6.56
C GLY A 24 3.48 11.59 -7.01
N GLN A 25 3.86 12.59 -6.20
CA GLN A 25 3.65 14.00 -6.54
C GLN A 25 4.49 14.45 -7.74
N THR A 26 5.61 13.76 -7.98
CA THR A 26 6.50 14.00 -9.12
C THR A 26 6.68 12.77 -10.01
N SER A 27 5.95 11.69 -9.69
CA SER A 27 6.13 10.36 -10.28
C SER A 27 7.58 9.87 -10.26
N ASP A 28 8.30 10.12 -9.18
CA ASP A 28 9.71 9.74 -9.06
C ASP A 28 9.88 8.25 -8.70
N TRP A 29 9.96 7.39 -9.72
CA TRP A 29 10.14 5.95 -9.56
C TRP A 29 11.51 5.53 -9.00
N ARG A 30 12.46 6.47 -8.93
CA ARG A 30 13.83 6.26 -8.41
C ARG A 30 14.03 6.88 -7.04
N SER A 31 12.98 7.42 -6.43
CA SER A 31 13.06 8.01 -5.09
C SER A 31 13.66 7.01 -4.11
N ALA A 32 14.78 7.39 -3.50
CA ALA A 32 15.46 6.56 -2.49
C ALA A 32 14.56 6.28 -1.28
N LYS A 33 13.58 7.17 -1.03
CA LYS A 33 12.61 7.03 0.07
C LYS A 33 11.75 5.78 -0.05
N LEU A 34 11.46 5.31 -1.27
CA LEU A 34 10.67 4.08 -1.47
C LEU A 34 11.32 2.87 -0.75
N GLY A 35 12.64 2.84 -0.68
CA GLY A 35 13.40 1.78 -0.01
C GLY A 35 13.48 1.89 1.51
N HIS A 36 12.99 2.98 2.13
CA HIS A 36 13.03 3.13 3.59
C HIS A 36 12.09 2.15 4.29
N HIS A 37 10.90 1.92 3.70
CA HIS A 37 9.86 1.09 4.30
C HIS A 37 9.33 -0.01 3.38
N ALA A 38 9.80 -0.08 2.13
CA ALA A 38 9.42 -1.12 1.18
C ALA A 38 10.64 -1.91 0.71
N THR A 39 10.47 -3.22 0.57
CA THR A 39 11.46 -4.11 -0.05
C THR A 39 10.76 -5.10 -0.97
N GLY A 40 11.53 -5.94 -1.66
CA GLY A 40 10.99 -7.06 -2.42
C GLY A 40 9.94 -6.65 -3.46
N LEU A 41 8.79 -7.32 -3.43
CA LEU A 41 7.72 -7.09 -4.39
C LEU A 41 7.00 -5.76 -4.18
N ALA A 42 6.83 -5.33 -2.92
CA ALA A 42 6.22 -4.04 -2.63
C ALA A 42 7.01 -2.90 -3.27
N LEU A 43 8.33 -2.84 -3.03
CA LEU A 43 9.20 -1.83 -3.64
C LEU A 43 9.18 -1.91 -5.17
N THR A 44 9.31 -3.12 -5.72
CA THR A 44 9.33 -3.34 -7.18
C THR A 44 8.10 -2.75 -7.86
N ASN A 45 6.93 -3.02 -7.31
CA ASN A 45 5.69 -2.62 -7.95
C ASN A 45 5.33 -1.15 -7.71
N MET A 46 5.70 -0.58 -6.55
CA MET A 46 5.62 0.87 -6.33
C MET A 46 6.48 1.63 -7.36
N SER A 47 7.75 1.23 -7.53
CA SER A 47 8.62 1.82 -8.55
C SER A 47 8.04 1.65 -9.96
N ARG A 48 7.48 0.48 -10.31
CA ARG A 48 6.85 0.25 -11.62
C ARG A 48 5.62 1.13 -11.85
N ALA A 49 4.79 1.33 -10.82
CA ALA A 49 3.62 2.19 -10.91
C ALA A 49 4.02 3.66 -11.16
N LEU A 50 5.03 4.16 -10.45
CA LEU A 50 5.57 5.52 -10.66
C LEU A 50 6.25 5.65 -12.02
N TYR A 51 6.95 4.61 -12.49
CA TYR A 51 7.56 4.63 -13.81
C TYR A 51 6.50 4.75 -14.90
N ALA A 52 5.41 3.99 -14.78
CA ALA A 52 4.28 4.10 -15.70
C ALA A 52 3.66 5.51 -15.65
N ASP A 53 3.50 6.09 -14.47
CA ASP A 53 2.95 7.45 -14.35
C ASP A 53 3.89 8.49 -14.97
N HIS A 54 5.20 8.40 -14.70
CA HIS A 54 6.18 9.28 -15.32
C HIS A 54 6.19 9.16 -16.84
N TYR A 55 6.23 7.94 -17.36
CA TYR A 55 6.22 7.67 -18.80
C TYR A 55 4.97 8.24 -19.48
N ASN A 56 3.83 8.22 -18.80
CA ASN A 56 2.57 8.78 -19.30
C ASN A 56 2.38 10.28 -19.00
N GLY A 57 3.38 10.96 -18.44
CA GLY A 57 3.28 12.38 -18.09
C GLY A 57 2.22 12.64 -17.01
N LEU A 58 2.07 11.71 -16.06
CA LEU A 58 1.11 11.78 -14.97
C LEU A 58 1.83 12.04 -13.65
N VAL A 59 1.13 12.69 -12.73
CA VAL A 59 1.47 12.79 -11.31
C VAL A 59 0.25 12.47 -10.47
N THR A 60 0.44 11.97 -9.26
CA THR A 60 -0.67 11.65 -8.34
C THR A 60 -0.69 12.63 -7.18
N LYS A 61 -1.86 13.21 -6.88
CA LYS A 61 -2.07 14.16 -5.78
C LYS A 61 -3.08 13.63 -4.77
N GLY A 62 -2.98 14.13 -3.54
CA GLY A 62 -3.73 13.63 -2.39
C GLY A 62 -3.05 12.42 -1.77
N GLU A 63 -3.79 11.69 -0.94
CA GLU A 63 -3.30 10.51 -0.23
C GLU A 63 -4.44 9.51 0.01
N PRO A 64 -4.14 8.21 0.16
CA PRO A 64 -5.14 7.24 0.56
C PRO A 64 -5.46 7.40 2.06
N VAL A 65 -6.72 7.14 2.42
CA VAL A 65 -7.08 6.94 3.84
C VAL A 65 -6.79 5.49 4.20
N LEU A 66 -5.99 5.27 5.25
CA LEU A 66 -5.53 3.95 5.68
C LEU A 66 -6.02 3.63 7.09
N ASN A 67 -6.54 2.42 7.30
CA ASN A 67 -6.91 1.85 8.59
C ASN A 67 -6.25 0.47 8.83
N PRO A 68 -4.90 0.37 8.80
CA PRO A 68 -4.18 -0.87 8.99
C PRO A 68 -4.25 -1.40 10.41
N GLN A 69 -4.38 -2.71 10.52
CA GLN A 69 -4.26 -3.47 11.77
C GLN A 69 -3.40 -4.71 11.53
N ALA A 70 -2.50 -5.01 12.46
CA ALA A 70 -1.80 -6.29 12.47
C ALA A 70 -2.78 -7.37 12.95
N PHE A 71 -3.00 -8.41 12.13
CA PHE A 71 -3.91 -9.50 12.49
C PHE A 71 -3.21 -10.83 12.72
N SER A 72 -1.93 -10.94 12.36
CA SER A 72 -1.12 -12.15 12.59
C SER A 72 0.35 -11.78 12.80
N ALA A 73 1.03 -12.52 13.68
CA ALA A 73 2.45 -12.39 14.00
C ALA A 73 3.07 -13.79 14.09
N ASP A 74 4.19 -14.01 13.39
CA ASP A 74 4.82 -15.32 13.25
C ASP A 74 6.36 -15.24 13.38
N PRO A 75 6.96 -16.02 14.30
CA PRO A 75 6.29 -16.73 15.41
C PRO A 75 5.70 -15.74 16.43
N ALA A 76 4.73 -16.17 17.23
CA ALA A 76 4.01 -15.27 18.15
C ALA A 76 4.91 -14.60 19.21
N ASP A 77 5.92 -15.33 19.71
CA ASP A 77 6.76 -14.84 20.81
C ASP A 77 7.90 -13.91 20.36
N ASP A 78 8.42 -14.15 19.15
CA ASP A 78 9.46 -13.35 18.48
C ASP A 78 9.08 -13.11 17.01
N PRO A 79 8.12 -12.20 16.73
CA PRO A 79 7.59 -12.03 15.38
C PRO A 79 8.67 -11.58 14.40
N LYS A 80 8.92 -12.41 13.39
CA LYS A 80 9.79 -12.09 12.25
C LYS A 80 8.97 -11.63 11.05
N LYS A 81 7.71 -12.07 11.02
CA LYS A 81 6.73 -11.80 9.98
C LYS A 81 5.42 -11.39 10.62
N ILE A 82 4.88 -10.26 10.18
CA ILE A 82 3.59 -9.74 10.62
C ILE A 82 2.72 -9.54 9.39
N ILE A 83 1.48 -9.98 9.49
CA ILE A 83 0.48 -9.73 8.44
C ILE A 83 -0.42 -8.60 8.89
N ILE A 84 -0.49 -7.57 8.04
CA ILE A 84 -1.36 -6.42 8.19
C ILE A 84 -2.56 -6.58 7.27
N SER A 85 -3.74 -6.23 7.76
CA SER A 85 -4.95 -6.04 6.96
C SER A 85 -5.32 -4.57 7.03
N ASP A 86 -5.64 -3.98 5.89
CA ASP A 86 -6.04 -2.59 5.75
C ASP A 86 -7.25 -2.47 4.83
N CYS A 87 -8.10 -1.49 5.10
CA CYS A 87 -9.21 -1.08 4.24
C CYS A 87 -8.87 0.28 3.63
N GLY A 88 -7.89 0.29 2.73
CA GLY A 88 -7.39 1.52 2.09
C GLY A 88 -8.42 2.14 1.15
N ASP A 89 -8.64 3.45 1.28
CA ASP A 89 -9.52 4.25 0.43
C ASP A 89 -8.72 5.25 -0.39
N SER A 90 -8.57 4.99 -1.70
CA SER A 90 -7.87 5.88 -2.63
C SER A 90 -8.79 6.80 -3.42
N THR A 91 -10.03 7.04 -2.97
CA THR A 91 -10.98 7.95 -3.66
C THR A 91 -10.48 9.40 -3.72
N ARG A 92 -9.60 9.81 -2.81
CA ARG A 92 -8.98 11.15 -2.80
C ARG A 92 -7.56 11.20 -3.36
N TRP A 93 -7.09 10.09 -3.93
CA TRP A 93 -5.74 9.98 -4.47
C TRP A 93 -5.81 9.84 -5.98
N VAL A 94 -5.64 10.98 -6.67
CA VAL A 94 -6.11 11.20 -8.04
C VAL A 94 -4.93 11.52 -8.95
N LYS A 95 -4.95 10.98 -10.18
CA LYS A 95 -3.95 11.25 -11.20
C LYS A 95 -4.25 12.54 -11.95
N TYR A 96 -3.22 13.31 -12.23
CA TYR A 96 -3.24 14.57 -12.96
C TYR A 96 -2.21 14.51 -14.08
N ARG A 97 -2.50 15.21 -15.16
CA ARG A 97 -1.53 15.48 -16.23
C ARG A 97 -0.47 16.45 -15.70
N ALA A 98 0.80 16.09 -15.82
CA ALA A 98 1.91 16.88 -15.29
C ALA A 98 2.09 18.21 -16.04
N ASP A 99 1.75 18.25 -17.33
CA ASP A 99 1.88 19.40 -18.21
C ASP A 99 0.83 20.50 -17.98
N SER A 100 -0.41 20.10 -17.71
CA SER A 100 -1.59 20.95 -17.71
C SER A 100 -2.26 21.04 -16.35
N GLY A 101 -1.90 20.16 -15.42
CA GLY A 101 -2.51 20.07 -14.10
C GLY A 101 -3.97 19.62 -14.13
N GLN A 102 -4.47 19.15 -15.28
CA GLN A 102 -5.84 18.66 -15.40
C GLN A 102 -5.96 17.26 -14.79
N PRO A 103 -7.03 16.98 -14.02
CA PRO A 103 -7.27 15.63 -13.53
C PRO A 103 -7.51 14.68 -14.71
N LEU A 104 -6.91 13.48 -14.64
CA LEU A 104 -7.25 12.42 -15.59
C LEU A 104 -8.69 11.96 -15.33
N ASP A 105 -9.48 11.82 -16.38
CA ASP A 105 -10.93 11.63 -16.37
C ASP A 105 -11.38 10.45 -15.48
N GLY A 106 -11.69 10.76 -14.22
CA GLY A 106 -13.00 10.48 -13.63
C GLY A 106 -13.19 9.20 -12.83
N LYS A 107 -12.21 8.31 -12.71
CA LYS A 107 -12.32 7.17 -11.77
C LYS A 107 -11.20 7.22 -10.74
N PRO A 108 -11.39 8.01 -9.66
CA PRO A 108 -10.49 7.90 -8.53
C PRO A 108 -10.46 6.45 -8.03
N GLY A 109 -9.44 6.12 -7.24
CA GLY A 109 -9.41 4.84 -6.57
C GLY A 109 -10.68 4.59 -5.75
N GLY A 110 -10.88 3.35 -5.33
CA GLY A 110 -11.96 3.00 -4.41
C GLY A 110 -11.40 2.32 -3.18
N ARG A 111 -12.31 2.06 -2.24
CA ARG A 111 -12.03 1.22 -1.09
C ARG A 111 -11.61 -0.18 -1.53
N ARG A 112 -10.51 -0.65 -0.95
CA ARG A 112 -9.95 -1.96 -1.22
C ARG A 112 -9.46 -2.58 0.08
N ARG A 113 -9.61 -3.90 0.17
CA ARG A 113 -8.93 -4.65 1.22
C ARG A 113 -7.51 -4.93 0.77
N ILE A 114 -6.55 -4.56 1.60
CA ILE A 114 -5.13 -4.73 1.35
C ILE A 114 -4.63 -5.68 2.44
N ASN A 115 -3.92 -6.74 2.06
CA ASN A 115 -3.08 -7.44 3.04
C ASN A 115 -1.62 -7.19 2.72
N ALA A 116 -0.80 -7.03 3.74
CA ALA A 116 0.63 -6.82 3.59
C ALA A 116 1.41 -7.73 4.52
N ILE A 117 2.55 -8.20 4.03
CA ILE A 117 3.54 -8.92 4.79
C ILE A 117 4.65 -7.93 5.12
N VAL A 118 4.83 -7.72 6.41
CA VAL A 118 5.88 -6.89 6.98
C VAL A 118 6.86 -7.80 7.69
N GLU A 119 8.13 -7.71 7.31
CA GLU A 119 9.18 -8.60 7.80
C GLU A 119 10.33 -7.79 8.37
N LYS A 120 10.96 -8.35 9.41
CA LYS A 120 12.22 -7.83 9.92
C LYS A 120 13.34 -8.25 8.98
N GLN A 121 13.98 -7.28 8.34
CA GLN A 121 15.07 -7.54 7.42
C GLN A 121 16.41 -7.67 8.18
N PRO A 122 17.32 -8.56 7.76
CA PRO A 122 18.66 -8.63 8.34
C PRO A 122 19.41 -7.30 8.15
N GLY A 123 19.85 -6.68 9.25
CA GLY A 123 20.61 -5.42 9.20
C GLY A 123 19.79 -4.15 8.92
N LEU A 124 18.46 -4.25 8.83
CA LEU A 124 17.54 -3.13 8.57
C LEU A 124 16.43 -3.06 9.63
N THR A 125 15.73 -1.93 9.66
CA THR A 125 14.45 -1.75 10.34
C THR A 125 13.34 -2.60 9.69
N VAL A 126 12.19 -2.72 10.37
CA VAL A 126 11.01 -3.45 9.89
C VAL A 126 10.51 -2.84 8.57
N ALA A 127 10.26 -3.65 7.54
CA ALA A 127 9.86 -3.17 6.21
C ALA A 127 8.77 -4.03 5.57
N THR A 128 7.94 -3.41 4.74
CA THR A 128 6.90 -4.09 3.96
C THR A 128 7.56 -4.82 2.79
N HIS A 129 7.46 -6.14 2.78
CA HIS A 129 8.09 -6.98 1.75
C HIS A 129 7.13 -7.24 0.57
N ARG A 130 5.84 -7.36 0.87
CA ARG A 130 4.81 -7.73 -0.10
C ARG A 130 3.47 -7.14 0.32
N ALA A 131 2.76 -6.52 -0.61
CA ALA A 131 1.38 -6.07 -0.38
C ALA A 131 0.49 -6.58 -1.52
N TRP A 132 -0.79 -6.80 -1.23
CA TRP A 132 -1.76 -7.29 -2.20
C TRP A 132 -3.09 -6.62 -1.98
N ILE A 133 -3.70 -6.24 -3.09
CA ILE A 133 -4.99 -5.59 -3.11
C ILE A 133 -6.03 -6.61 -3.57
N HIS A 134 -7.06 -6.75 -2.75
CA HIS A 134 -8.30 -7.40 -3.12
C HIS A 134 -9.33 -6.32 -3.47
N GLN A 135 -9.92 -6.43 -4.66
CA GLN A 135 -11.00 -5.54 -5.05
C GLN A 135 -12.30 -6.09 -4.47
N CYS A 136 -12.90 -5.36 -3.54
CA CYS A 136 -14.21 -5.70 -3.01
C CYS A 136 -15.26 -5.16 -4.00
N ARG A 137 -16.04 -6.06 -4.61
CA ARG A 137 -17.20 -5.67 -5.44
C ARG A 137 -18.39 -5.47 -4.50
N SER A 138 -19.12 -4.37 -4.65
CA SER A 138 -20.42 -4.18 -4.00
C SER A 138 -21.42 -5.19 -4.57
N GLY A 139 -21.67 -6.27 -3.84
CA GLY A 139 -22.72 -7.26 -4.11
C GLY A 139 -23.68 -7.31 -2.94
N GLY A 140 -24.98 -7.15 -3.21
CA GLY A 140 -26.05 -7.08 -2.21
C GLY A 140 -26.19 -8.33 -1.35
N TRP A 141 -26.48 -8.07 -0.07
CA TRP A 141 -26.91 -8.89 1.07
C TRP A 141 -27.17 -10.40 0.88
N ALA A 142 -26.50 -11.22 1.72
CA ALA A 142 -27.13 -12.12 2.70
C ALA A 142 -26.08 -12.85 3.57
N LEU A 143 -26.20 -12.65 4.90
CA LEU A 143 -25.75 -13.52 5.99
C LEU A 143 -24.25 -13.85 6.14
N GLY A 144 -23.64 -13.21 7.15
CA GLY A 144 -22.44 -13.71 7.82
C GLY A 144 -21.13 -13.28 7.17
N ASN A 145 -20.37 -12.45 7.89
CA ASN A 145 -18.94 -12.15 7.72
C ASN A 145 -18.27 -12.90 6.57
N TYR A 146 -18.03 -12.24 5.44
CA TYR A 146 -16.94 -12.43 4.46
C TYR A 146 -17.36 -11.71 3.17
N GLU A 147 -17.02 -10.42 3.04
CA GLU A 147 -17.10 -9.76 1.73
C GLU A 147 -16.16 -10.51 0.76
N SER A 148 -16.71 -11.02 -0.33
CA SER A 148 -15.99 -11.79 -1.34
C SER A 148 -15.08 -10.87 -2.17
N CYS A 149 -13.91 -10.53 -1.62
CA CYS A 149 -12.92 -9.73 -2.35
C CYS A 149 -12.06 -10.64 -3.25
N ASN A 150 -12.40 -10.69 -4.54
CA ASN A 150 -11.61 -11.41 -5.55
C ASN A 150 -10.17 -10.83 -5.61
N ARG A 151 -9.16 -11.71 -5.53
CA ARG A 151 -7.74 -11.36 -5.64
C ARG A 151 -7.48 -10.80 -7.03
N LYS A 152 -7.24 -9.49 -7.16
CA LYS A 152 -7.07 -8.83 -8.48
C LYS A 152 -5.64 -8.35 -8.77
N GLY A 153 -4.73 -8.35 -7.79
CA GLY A 153 -3.33 -8.04 -8.07
C GLY A 153 -2.45 -7.92 -6.82
N VAL A 154 -1.15 -8.15 -7.03
CA VAL A 154 -0.09 -7.83 -6.08
C VAL A 154 0.29 -6.37 -6.30
N LEU A 155 0.38 -5.62 -5.21
CA LEU A 155 0.71 -4.18 -5.19
C LEU A 155 2.16 -3.96 -5.50
#